data_AF-A0A3P7LBV1-F1
#
_entry.id   AF-A0A3P7LBV1-F1
#
_cell.length_a   1.000
_cell.length_b   1.000
_cell.length_c   1.000
_cell.angle_alpha   90.00
_cell.angle_beta   90.00
_cell.angle_gamma   90.00
#
_symmetry.space_group_name_H-M   'P 1'
#
loop_
_entity.id
_entity.type
_entity.pdbx_description
1 polymer ?
#
loop_
_entity_poly.entity_id
_entity_poly.type
_entity_poly.pdbx_seq_one_letter_code
_entity_poly.pdbx_strand_id
1 'polypeptide(L)'
;MMIDLITPGYPCIESPHAMDLHEAPITCVAYYSDCPSDLIGALTLVGCKQRRKGYSERAWPVNGGIGRECAAGHQELIITGHKDGTIRFWQASGENLQILYRLKTATHFERIEELEGSEKVSHAVKFIELCVESRLLLVAGVSGQVTLFRFTKAESMNTIAVVQIPLLGASPSNNLEERAAPPPAPKEMRRQKKVLSRDSTHSPDTSDASGDEQIVPFKVRGAPVKRAAGYQPELACLVPWPSTSQADSVTCIALNSA
;
A
#
# COMPACT_ATOMS: atom_id res chain seq x y z
N MET A 1 -5.16 29.61 -4.30
CA MET A 1 -4.78 29.57 -5.73
C MET A 1 -4.33 30.96 -6.14
N MET A 2 -3.18 31.08 -6.81
CA MET A 2 -2.66 32.35 -7.34
C MET A 2 -2.45 32.19 -8.84
N ILE A 3 -2.83 33.20 -9.62
CA ILE A 3 -2.81 33.15 -11.09
C ILE A 3 -1.80 34.17 -11.61
N ASP A 4 -0.95 33.74 -12.54
CA ASP A 4 -0.05 34.61 -13.29
C ASP A 4 -0.82 35.32 -14.41
N LEU A 5 -1.12 36.60 -14.21
CA LEU A 5 -1.85 37.39 -15.18
C LEU A 5 -0.99 37.90 -16.35
N ILE A 6 0.32 37.67 -16.32
CA ILE A 6 1.28 38.21 -17.30
C ILE A 6 1.68 37.13 -18.32
N THR A 7 1.82 35.88 -17.90
CA THR A 7 2.10 34.78 -18.82
C THR A 7 0.83 34.39 -19.60
N PRO A 8 0.88 34.35 -20.95
CA PRO A 8 -0.25 33.91 -21.76
C PRO A 8 -0.77 32.53 -21.34
N GLY A 9 -2.09 32.37 -21.29
CA GLY A 9 -2.74 31.16 -20.78
C GLY A 9 -3.00 31.17 -19.27
N TYR A 10 -2.60 32.24 -18.58
CA TYR A 10 -2.89 32.49 -17.16
C TYR A 10 -2.59 31.30 -16.23
N PRO A 11 -1.37 30.74 -16.28
CA PRO A 11 -1.03 29.59 -15.43
C PRO A 11 -1.04 29.95 -13.94
N CYS A 12 -1.22 28.96 -13.08
CA CYS A 12 -1.13 29.18 -11.63
C CYS A 12 0.32 29.35 -11.18
N ILE A 13 0.58 30.25 -10.21
CA ILE A 13 1.87 30.33 -9.51
C ILE A 13 1.83 29.39 -8.31
N GLU A 14 2.87 28.57 -8.15
CA GLU A 14 2.93 27.61 -7.05
C GLU A 14 3.32 28.33 -5.75
N SER A 15 2.51 28.18 -4.71
CA SER A 15 2.84 28.74 -3.41
C SER A 15 3.90 27.87 -2.72
N PRO A 16 5.01 28.45 -2.23
CA PRO A 16 5.99 27.72 -1.43
C PRO A 16 5.42 27.30 -0.06
N HIS A 17 4.26 27.84 0.32
CA HIS A 17 3.56 27.57 1.57
C HIS A 17 2.28 26.75 1.36
N ALA A 18 1.98 26.27 0.14
CA ALA A 18 0.78 25.49 -0.11
C ALA A 18 0.85 24.13 0.62
N MET A 19 0.05 23.99 1.68
CA MET A 19 -0.18 22.73 2.37
C MET A 19 -1.50 22.10 1.89
N ASP A 20 -1.47 21.36 0.79
CA ASP A 20 -2.63 20.60 0.30
C ASP A 20 -2.75 19.26 1.05
N LEU A 21 -2.81 19.29 2.39
CA LEU A 21 -2.92 18.08 3.22
C LEU A 21 -4.25 17.34 3.01
N HIS A 22 -5.31 18.06 2.69
CA HIS A 22 -6.68 17.53 2.63
C HIS A 22 -7.20 17.25 1.22
N GLU A 23 -6.34 17.22 0.20
CA GLU A 23 -6.73 16.82 -1.16
C GLU A 23 -7.36 15.40 -1.18
N ALA A 24 -6.93 14.55 -0.25
CA ALA A 24 -7.60 13.29 0.10
C ALA A 24 -7.60 13.13 1.63
N PRO A 25 -8.64 12.51 2.23
CA PRO A 25 -8.70 12.29 3.68
C PRO A 25 -7.45 11.58 4.21
N ILE A 26 -6.81 12.15 5.23
CA ILE A 26 -5.67 11.54 5.93
C ILE A 26 -6.19 10.40 6.81
N THR A 27 -5.55 9.24 6.74
CA THR A 27 -5.93 8.03 7.45
C THR A 27 -4.89 7.59 8.48
N CYS A 28 -3.63 7.96 8.30
CA CYS A 28 -2.55 7.76 9.27
C CYS A 28 -1.45 8.80 9.08
N VAL A 29 -0.66 9.03 10.13
CA VAL A 29 0.48 9.96 10.15
C VAL A 29 1.63 9.31 10.90
N ALA A 30 2.86 9.48 10.41
CA ALA A 30 4.09 9.12 11.09
C ALA A 30 5.04 10.31 11.11
N TYR A 31 5.75 10.50 12.22
CA TYR A 31 6.75 11.55 12.42
C TYR A 31 8.10 10.91 12.73
N TYR A 32 9.15 11.47 12.14
CA TYR A 32 10.54 11.04 12.32
C TYR A 32 11.40 12.27 12.61
N SER A 33 12.09 12.26 13.75
CA SER A 33 13.12 13.25 14.09
C SER A 33 14.48 12.82 13.53
N ASP A 34 15.46 13.71 13.57
CA ASP A 34 16.88 13.43 13.28
C ASP A 34 17.14 12.68 11.96
N CYS A 35 16.35 13.00 10.95
CA CYS A 35 16.42 12.35 9.65
C CYS A 35 17.78 12.61 8.98
N PRO A 36 18.39 11.61 8.33
CA PRO A 36 19.59 11.81 7.53
C PRO A 36 19.38 12.86 6.43
N SER A 37 20.30 13.83 6.33
CA SER A 37 20.19 14.93 5.35
C SER A 37 20.21 14.43 3.90
N ASP A 38 20.85 13.30 3.65
CA ASP A 38 20.92 12.64 2.36
C ASP A 38 19.63 11.87 2.01
N LEU A 39 18.81 11.47 2.98
CA LEU A 39 17.44 10.99 2.76
C LEU A 39 16.56 12.16 2.32
N ILE A 40 16.59 13.27 3.05
CA ILE A 40 15.82 14.49 2.70
C ILE A 40 16.20 14.97 1.30
N GLY A 41 17.50 15.15 1.04
CA GLY A 41 17.99 15.59 -0.28
C GLY A 41 17.61 14.61 -1.41
N ALA A 42 17.62 13.30 -1.14
CA ALA A 42 17.18 12.33 -2.13
C ALA A 42 15.68 12.39 -2.41
N LEU A 43 14.83 12.54 -1.39
CA LEU A 43 13.38 12.71 -1.54
C LEU A 43 13.05 13.98 -2.33
N THR A 44 13.68 15.11 -1.99
CA THR A 44 13.54 16.37 -2.72
C THR A 44 13.89 16.17 -4.19
N LEU A 45 15.03 15.54 -4.50
CA LEU A 45 15.50 15.35 -5.87
C LEU A 45 14.52 14.52 -6.72
N VAL A 46 13.97 13.43 -6.17
CA VAL A 46 13.02 12.59 -6.91
C VAL A 46 11.63 13.23 -6.99
N GLY A 47 11.19 13.93 -5.95
CA GLY A 47 9.86 14.54 -5.90
C GLY A 47 9.73 15.87 -6.65
N CYS A 48 10.83 16.62 -6.86
CA CYS A 48 10.80 17.78 -7.76
C CYS A 48 10.31 17.41 -9.17
N LYS A 49 10.59 16.19 -9.64
CA LYS A 49 10.12 15.66 -10.93
C LYS A 49 8.61 15.35 -10.95
N GLN A 50 7.97 15.28 -9.78
CA GLN A 50 6.54 15.01 -9.60
C GLN A 50 5.70 16.28 -9.47
N ARG A 51 6.34 17.46 -9.37
CA ARG A 51 5.65 18.75 -9.28
C ARG A 51 4.75 18.95 -10.49
N ARG A 52 3.63 19.63 -10.25
CA ARG A 52 2.54 19.76 -11.23
C ARG A 52 3.05 20.51 -12.46
N LYS A 53 2.92 19.91 -13.64
CA LYS A 53 3.16 20.57 -14.92
C LYS A 53 2.06 21.61 -15.18
N GLY A 54 2.40 22.73 -15.83
CA GLY A 54 1.44 23.78 -16.17
C GLY A 54 1.32 24.93 -15.14
N TYR A 55 2.25 24.98 -14.18
CA TYR A 55 2.43 26.15 -13.32
C TYR A 55 3.32 27.19 -14.01
N SER A 56 3.20 28.44 -13.57
CA SER A 56 4.07 29.53 -14.00
C SER A 56 5.49 29.32 -13.49
N GLU A 57 6.48 29.67 -14.33
CA GLU A 57 7.90 29.74 -13.95
C GLU A 57 8.23 30.99 -13.11
N ARG A 58 7.25 31.87 -12.89
CA ARG A 58 7.46 33.08 -12.08
C ARG A 58 7.64 32.74 -10.61
N ALA A 59 8.53 33.49 -9.96
CA ALA A 59 8.69 33.45 -8.52
C ALA A 59 7.39 33.86 -7.79
N TRP A 60 7.22 33.30 -6.60
CA TRP A 60 6.12 33.65 -5.71
C TRP A 60 6.13 35.14 -5.37
N PRO A 61 5.07 35.91 -5.68
CA PRO A 61 5.09 37.37 -5.59
C PRO A 61 4.85 37.90 -4.17
N VAL A 62 4.36 37.07 -3.24
CA VAL A 62 4.15 37.47 -1.84
C VAL A 62 5.39 37.10 -1.04
N ASN A 63 6.41 37.95 -1.13
CA ASN A 63 7.73 37.78 -0.51
C ASN A 63 8.07 38.89 0.51
N GLY A 64 7.04 39.55 1.08
CA GLY A 64 7.23 40.59 2.09
C GLY A 64 7.67 40.02 3.44
N GLY A 65 8.44 40.81 4.20
CA GLY A 65 8.97 40.44 5.51
C GLY A 65 10.39 39.87 5.45
N ILE A 66 11.03 39.73 6.62
CA ILE A 66 12.32 39.07 6.78
C ILE A 66 12.08 37.87 7.68
N GLY A 67 12.18 36.66 7.12
CA GLY A 67 12.09 35.42 7.90
C GLY A 67 13.21 35.36 8.93
N ARG A 68 12.94 34.79 10.11
CA ARG A 68 14.01 34.47 11.05
C ARG A 68 14.52 33.10 10.67
N GLU A 69 15.82 32.96 10.49
CA GLU A 69 16.42 31.63 10.33
C GLU A 69 16.22 30.84 11.63
N CYS A 70 15.15 30.04 11.69
CA CYS A 70 15.05 28.98 12.67
C CYS A 70 15.87 27.81 12.11
N ALA A 71 17.18 27.83 12.37
CA ALA A 71 18.03 26.70 12.06
C ALA A 71 17.65 25.55 13.01
N ALA A 72 16.67 24.73 12.63
CA ALA A 72 16.53 23.43 13.25
C ALA A 72 17.83 22.66 12.98
N GLY A 73 18.59 22.36 14.04
CA GLY A 73 19.85 21.61 13.93
C GLY A 73 19.67 20.19 13.38
N HIS A 74 18.43 19.73 13.24
CA HIS A 74 18.06 18.38 12.85
C HIS A 74 16.99 18.43 11.76
N GLN A 75 16.97 17.40 10.90
CA GLN A 75 15.93 17.28 9.88
C GLN A 75 14.74 16.49 10.41
N GLU A 76 13.53 16.98 10.13
CA GLU A 76 12.30 16.36 10.58
C GLU A 76 11.43 16.00 9.38
N LEU A 77 10.81 14.83 9.44
CA LEU A 77 9.99 14.29 8.38
C LEU A 77 8.62 13.88 8.93
N ILE A 78 7.57 14.40 8.32
CA ILE A 78 6.19 13.94 8.52
C ILE A 78 5.77 13.14 7.29
N ILE A 79 5.16 11.98 7.49
CA ILE A 79 4.60 11.16 6.42
C ILE A 79 3.11 10.99 6.67
N THR A 80 2.29 11.34 5.68
CA THR A 80 0.83 11.20 5.74
C THR A 80 0.37 10.11 4.78
N GLY A 81 -0.42 9.17 5.29
CA GLY A 81 -1.17 8.19 4.49
C GLY A 81 -2.60 8.66 4.25
N HIS A 82 -3.14 8.36 3.07
CA HIS A 82 -4.43 8.87 2.64
C HIS A 82 -5.40 7.77 2.19
N LYS A 83 -6.70 8.10 2.19
CA LYS A 83 -7.79 7.21 1.75
C LYS A 83 -7.68 6.80 0.27
N ASP A 84 -7.05 7.62 -0.57
CA ASP A 84 -6.84 7.34 -2.00
C ASP A 84 -5.64 6.42 -2.29
N GLY A 85 -4.97 5.91 -1.24
CA GLY A 85 -3.77 5.09 -1.39
C GLY A 85 -2.51 5.89 -1.73
N THR A 86 -2.51 7.20 -1.45
CA THR A 86 -1.31 8.01 -1.56
C THR A 86 -0.61 8.15 -0.21
N ILE A 87 0.72 8.26 -0.29
CA ILE A 87 1.57 8.64 0.81
C ILE A 87 2.30 9.91 0.42
N ARG A 88 2.34 10.90 1.31
CA ARG A 88 3.02 12.18 1.08
C ARG A 88 4.07 12.39 2.16
N PHE A 89 5.26 12.76 1.72
CA PHE A 89 6.43 13.03 2.55
C PHE A 89 6.58 14.54 2.67
N TRP A 90 6.72 15.03 3.89
CA TRP A 90 6.73 16.44 4.22
C TRP A 90 7.93 16.77 5.09
N GLN A 91 8.74 17.74 4.67
CA GLN A 91 9.79 18.29 5.51
C GLN A 91 9.18 19.23 6.54
N ALA A 92 9.45 18.96 7.81
CA ALA A 92 8.94 19.73 8.94
C ALA A 92 10.01 20.58 9.65
N SER A 93 11.27 20.51 9.21
CA SER A 93 12.42 21.20 9.86
C SER A 93 12.42 22.73 9.74
N GLY A 94 11.57 23.31 8.89
CA GLY A 94 11.55 24.75 8.60
C GLY A 94 10.31 25.44 9.14
N GLU A 95 10.17 26.73 8.84
CA GLU A 95 8.96 27.50 9.20
C GLU A 95 7.68 26.98 8.53
N ASN A 96 7.82 26.29 7.40
CA ASN A 96 6.72 25.80 6.58
C ASN A 96 6.88 24.32 6.28
N LEU A 97 5.76 23.62 6.26
CA LEU A 97 5.72 22.23 5.83
C LEU A 97 5.88 22.15 4.31
N GLN A 98 6.95 21.53 3.84
CA GLN A 98 7.23 21.41 2.40
C GLN A 98 7.00 19.98 1.92
N ILE A 99 6.20 19.80 0.87
CA ILE A 99 6.05 18.47 0.26
C ILE A 99 7.33 18.07 -0.47
N LEU A 100 7.92 16.95 -0.07
CA LEU A 100 9.15 16.42 -0.65
C LEU A 100 8.87 15.39 -1.75
N TYR A 101 7.93 14.48 -1.52
CA TYR A 101 7.70 13.33 -2.39
C TYR A 101 6.28 12.77 -2.21
N ARG A 102 5.68 12.29 -3.30
CA ARG A 102 4.39 11.59 -3.30
C ARG A 102 4.56 10.17 -3.85
N LEU A 103 4.06 9.20 -3.11
CA LEU A 103 3.99 7.79 -3.50
C LEU A 103 2.54 7.37 -3.74
N LYS A 104 2.28 6.62 -4.82
CA LYS A 104 0.97 6.00 -5.09
C LYS A 104 1.08 4.48 -4.89
N THR A 105 0.52 3.96 -3.81
CA THR A 105 0.65 2.54 -3.44
C THR A 105 -0.32 1.65 -4.19
N ALA A 106 -1.41 2.19 -4.73
CA ALA A 106 -2.41 1.44 -5.48
C ALA A 106 -1.92 0.93 -6.86
N THR A 107 -0.87 1.52 -7.43
CA THR A 107 -0.54 1.36 -8.86
C THR A 107 -0.09 -0.04 -9.28
N HIS A 108 0.33 -0.88 -8.34
CA HIS A 108 0.73 -2.26 -8.60
C HIS A 108 -0.29 -3.32 -8.18
N PHE A 109 -1.44 -2.88 -7.67
CA PHE A 109 -2.56 -3.74 -7.33
C PHE A 109 -3.67 -3.62 -8.35
N GLU A 110 -4.33 -4.74 -8.60
CA GLU A 110 -5.55 -4.85 -9.39
C GLU A 110 -6.61 -5.46 -8.49
N ARG A 111 -7.77 -4.82 -8.45
CA ARG A 111 -8.92 -5.38 -7.74
C ARG A 111 -9.41 -6.61 -8.49
N ILE A 112 -9.79 -7.65 -7.77
CA ILE A 112 -10.38 -8.83 -8.42
C ILE A 112 -11.82 -8.55 -8.87
N GLU A 113 -12.23 -9.17 -9.98
CA GLU A 113 -13.52 -8.94 -10.64
C GLU A 113 -14.72 -9.18 -9.70
N GLU A 114 -14.67 -10.25 -8.90
CA GLU A 114 -15.72 -10.62 -7.93
C GLU A 114 -16.02 -9.54 -6.89
N LEU A 115 -15.03 -8.71 -6.59
CA LEU A 115 -15.17 -7.63 -5.62
C LEU A 115 -15.34 -6.28 -6.29
N GLU A 116 -15.35 -6.14 -7.62
CA GLU A 116 -15.53 -4.84 -8.28
C GLU A 116 -16.81 -4.14 -7.79
N GLY A 117 -16.68 -2.85 -7.43
CA GLY A 117 -17.79 -2.06 -6.89
C GLY A 117 -18.06 -2.20 -5.38
N SER A 118 -17.44 -3.17 -4.68
CA SER A 118 -17.60 -3.26 -3.21
C SER A 118 -16.93 -2.08 -2.49
N GLU A 119 -17.66 -1.33 -1.67
CA GLU A 119 -17.06 -0.21 -0.91
C GLU A 119 -16.08 -0.69 0.18
N LYS A 120 -16.11 -1.99 0.54
CA LYS A 120 -15.25 -2.58 1.56
C LYS A 120 -13.78 -2.66 1.12
N VAL A 121 -13.52 -2.89 -0.17
CA VAL A 121 -12.13 -2.93 -0.66
C VAL A 121 -11.69 -1.52 -1.02
N SER A 122 -10.58 -1.10 -0.43
CA SER A 122 -10.06 0.25 -0.56
C SER A 122 -8.53 0.25 -0.58
N HIS A 123 -7.96 1.21 -1.30
CA HIS A 123 -6.52 1.46 -1.29
C HIS A 123 -6.07 2.31 -0.10
N ALA A 124 -6.98 2.70 0.80
CA ALA A 124 -6.67 3.55 1.94
C ALA A 124 -5.48 3.00 2.76
N VAL A 125 -4.53 3.89 3.04
CA VAL A 125 -3.32 3.54 3.80
C VAL A 125 -3.69 3.46 5.29
N LYS A 126 -3.42 2.32 5.93
CA LYS A 126 -3.73 2.08 7.34
C LYS A 126 -2.52 2.30 8.23
N PHE A 127 -1.35 1.79 7.84
CA PHE A 127 -0.10 1.93 8.59
C PHE A 127 1.07 2.25 7.68
N ILE A 128 2.03 3.00 8.23
CA ILE A 128 3.27 3.43 7.59
C ILE A 128 4.39 3.27 8.59
N GLU A 129 5.48 2.64 8.18
CA GLU A 129 6.69 2.51 8.98
C GLU A 129 7.91 2.67 8.07
N LEU A 130 8.75 3.65 8.37
CA LEU A 130 9.95 3.99 7.62
C LEU A 130 11.17 3.75 8.51
N CYS A 131 12.16 3.02 7.99
CA CYS A 131 13.51 3.10 8.52
C CYS A 131 14.27 4.21 7.78
N VAL A 132 14.66 5.26 8.49
CA VAL A 132 15.31 6.44 7.90
C VAL A 132 16.74 6.16 7.45
N GLU A 133 17.41 5.16 8.05
CA GLU A 133 18.77 4.74 7.72
C GLU A 133 18.81 3.86 6.47
N SER A 134 18.04 2.76 6.45
CA SER A 134 18.01 1.81 5.34
C SER A 134 17.10 2.24 4.19
N ARG A 135 16.24 3.25 4.42
CA ARG A 135 15.23 3.75 3.48
C ARG A 135 14.27 2.67 3.00
N LEU A 136 13.99 1.71 3.87
CA LEU A 136 12.91 0.75 3.70
C LEU A 136 11.62 1.35 4.25
N LEU A 137 10.56 1.26 3.46
CA LEU A 137 9.24 1.76 3.81
C LEU A 137 8.24 0.62 3.74
N LEU A 138 7.65 0.29 4.89
CA LEU A 138 6.57 -0.69 5.02
C LEU A 138 5.23 0.04 5.06
N VAL A 139 4.29 -0.43 4.24
CA VAL A 139 2.96 0.17 4.13
C VAL A 139 1.90 -0.92 4.19
N ALA A 140 0.92 -0.77 5.08
CA ALA A 140 -0.27 -1.60 5.09
C ALA A 140 -1.50 -0.80 4.65
N GLY A 141 -2.33 -1.38 3.79
CA GLY A 141 -3.64 -0.88 3.41
C GLY A 141 -4.77 -1.52 4.20
N VAL A 142 -5.96 -0.94 4.12
CA VAL A 142 -7.14 -1.41 4.88
C VAL A 142 -7.70 -2.75 4.42
N SER A 143 -7.36 -3.22 3.22
CA SER A 143 -7.90 -4.46 2.63
C SER A 143 -6.89 -5.61 2.58
N GLY A 144 -5.98 -5.65 3.57
CA GLY A 144 -5.05 -6.77 3.75
C GLY A 144 -3.79 -6.71 2.89
N GLN A 145 -3.60 -5.67 2.08
CA GLN A 145 -2.38 -5.48 1.31
C GLN A 145 -1.26 -4.86 2.15
N VAL A 146 -0.10 -5.50 2.20
CA VAL A 146 1.12 -4.98 2.84
C VAL A 146 2.22 -4.92 1.80
N THR A 147 2.90 -3.80 1.64
CA THR A 147 3.97 -3.62 0.64
C THR A 147 5.22 -3.08 1.31
N LEU A 148 6.35 -3.74 1.06
CA LEU A 148 7.68 -3.25 1.37
C LEU A 148 8.23 -2.53 0.14
N PHE A 149 8.64 -1.28 0.34
CA PHE A 149 9.28 -0.46 -0.68
C PHE A 149 10.74 -0.20 -0.30
N ARG A 150 11.59 -0.12 -1.33
CA ARG A 150 12.96 0.38 -1.22
C ARG A 150 13.10 1.69 -1.97
N PHE A 151 13.82 2.64 -1.38
CA PHE A 151 14.17 3.87 -2.06
C PHE A 151 15.29 3.65 -3.10
N THR A 152 15.04 4.05 -4.35
CA THR A 152 15.99 3.95 -5.46
C THR A 152 16.10 5.29 -6.18
N LYS A 153 17.33 5.79 -6.41
CA LYS A 153 17.56 7.08 -7.10
C LYS A 153 17.36 7.01 -8.62
N ALA A 154 17.34 5.81 -9.19
CA ALA A 154 17.19 5.55 -10.61
C ALA A 154 15.83 4.96 -10.97
N GLU A 155 15.42 5.14 -12.22
CA GLU A 155 14.31 4.35 -12.79
C GLU A 155 14.74 2.89 -12.94
N SER A 156 13.81 1.97 -12.76
CA SER A 156 14.06 0.52 -12.87
C SER A 156 12.90 -0.20 -13.56
N MET A 157 13.11 -1.45 -13.94
CA MET A 157 12.07 -2.34 -14.46
C MET A 157 12.10 -3.62 -13.64
N ASN A 158 11.24 -3.67 -12.62
CA ASN A 158 11.26 -4.73 -11.61
C ASN A 158 9.90 -5.44 -11.54
N THR A 159 9.93 -6.73 -11.20
CA THR A 159 8.77 -7.47 -10.70
C THR A 159 8.66 -7.30 -9.18
N ILE A 160 7.49 -7.59 -8.63
CA ILE A 160 7.24 -7.53 -7.18
C ILE A 160 7.15 -8.98 -6.69
N ALA A 161 7.90 -9.33 -5.65
CA ALA A 161 7.72 -10.62 -4.99
C ALA A 161 6.37 -10.63 -4.28
N VAL A 162 5.60 -11.71 -4.42
CA VAL A 162 4.24 -11.80 -3.84
C VAL A 162 4.19 -12.94 -2.85
N VAL A 163 3.69 -12.66 -1.64
CA VAL A 163 3.48 -13.65 -0.59
C VAL A 163 2.01 -13.59 -0.16
N GLN A 164 1.31 -14.72 -0.24
CA GLN A 164 -0.03 -14.84 0.34
C GLN A 164 0.11 -15.39 1.77
N ILE A 165 -0.45 -14.68 2.74
CA ILE A 165 -0.39 -15.08 4.16
C ILE A 165 -1.56 -16.02 4.42
N PRO A 166 -1.34 -17.28 4.85
CA PRO A 166 -2.44 -18.16 5.19
C PRO A 166 -3.17 -17.67 6.44
N LEU A 167 -4.51 -17.69 6.45
CA LEU A 167 -5.30 -17.43 7.65
C LEU A 167 -5.12 -18.59 8.65
N LEU A 168 -4.36 -18.35 9.71
CA LEU A 168 -4.18 -19.30 10.81
C LEU A 168 -5.41 -19.21 11.72
N GLY A 169 -6.48 -19.96 11.40
CA GLY A 169 -7.68 -19.94 12.25
C GLY A 169 -8.94 -20.63 11.74
N ALA A 170 -8.99 -21.12 10.50
CA ALA A 170 -10.10 -21.96 10.06
C ALA A 170 -9.94 -23.38 10.64
N SER A 171 -10.21 -23.55 11.93
CA SER A 171 -10.47 -24.89 12.47
C SER A 171 -11.70 -25.46 11.75
N PRO A 172 -11.64 -26.64 11.12
CA PRO A 172 -12.84 -27.28 10.65
C PRO A 172 -13.69 -27.64 11.87
N SER A 173 -14.95 -27.18 11.88
CA SER A 173 -16.03 -27.63 12.77
C SER A 173 -15.84 -27.49 14.29
N ASN A 174 -16.35 -26.40 14.86
CA ASN A 174 -16.99 -26.48 16.18
C ASN A 174 -18.43 -26.98 15.99
N ASN A 175 -18.58 -28.28 15.76
CA ASN A 175 -19.83 -29.01 16.03
C ASN A 175 -19.43 -30.23 16.86
N LEU A 176 -19.17 -29.98 18.14
CA LEU A 176 -18.94 -31.00 19.17
C LEU A 176 -20.01 -30.82 20.24
N GLU A 177 -21.26 -31.07 19.87
CA GLU A 177 -22.32 -31.46 20.82
C GLU A 177 -23.12 -32.63 20.22
N GLU A 178 -22.78 -33.83 20.71
CA GLU A 178 -23.70 -34.88 21.17
C GLU A 178 -24.87 -35.27 20.22
N ARG A 179 -24.86 -36.43 19.56
CA ARG A 179 -25.23 -37.72 20.18
C ARG A 179 -25.17 -38.84 19.12
N ALA A 180 -24.13 -39.67 19.13
CA ALA A 180 -24.07 -40.85 18.27
C ALA A 180 -24.90 -42.00 18.86
N ALA A 181 -25.87 -42.51 18.09
CA ALA A 181 -26.62 -43.74 18.39
C ALA A 181 -25.73 -44.98 18.16
N PRO A 182 -26.00 -46.13 18.84
CA PRO A 182 -25.06 -47.25 18.89
C PRO A 182 -25.01 -48.03 17.55
N PRO A 183 -23.87 -48.69 17.23
CA PRO A 183 -23.69 -49.39 15.96
C PRO A 183 -24.29 -50.81 15.98
N PRO A 184 -24.80 -51.33 14.84
CA PRO A 184 -25.06 -52.76 14.68
C PRO A 184 -23.80 -53.52 14.25
N ALA A 185 -23.78 -54.81 14.62
CA ALA A 185 -22.68 -55.77 14.57
C ALA A 185 -22.15 -56.14 13.14
N PRO A 186 -20.96 -56.77 13.03
CA PRO A 186 -20.16 -56.79 11.81
C PRO A 186 -20.50 -57.92 10.84
N LYS A 187 -20.32 -57.67 9.53
CA LYS A 187 -20.21 -58.72 8.51
C LYS A 187 -19.01 -58.48 7.60
N GLU A 188 -18.43 -59.61 7.19
CA GLU A 188 -17.06 -59.82 6.73
C GLU A 188 -16.71 -59.31 5.31
N MET A 189 -15.43 -58.95 5.18
CA MET A 189 -14.46 -59.16 4.09
C MET A 189 -14.94 -59.34 2.63
N ARG A 190 -14.48 -58.47 1.72
CA ARG A 190 -13.90 -58.91 0.42
C ARG A 190 -13.02 -57.88 -0.32
N ARG A 191 -11.71 -58.20 -0.36
CA ARG A 191 -10.66 -58.01 -1.39
C ARG A 191 -10.83 -57.02 -2.58
N GLN A 192 -9.80 -56.16 -2.70
CA GLN A 192 -9.00 -55.77 -3.89
C GLN A 192 -9.71 -55.25 -5.17
N LYS A 193 -9.34 -54.04 -5.60
CA LYS A 193 -8.54 -53.82 -6.83
C LYS A 193 -8.02 -52.38 -6.98
N LYS A 194 -6.74 -52.27 -7.35
CA LYS A 194 -6.11 -51.11 -7.97
C LYS A 194 -6.80 -50.79 -9.31
N VAL A 195 -7.01 -49.51 -9.60
CA VAL A 195 -7.08 -48.99 -10.97
C VAL A 195 -6.30 -47.68 -11.05
N LEU A 196 -5.38 -47.64 -12.02
CA LEU A 196 -4.61 -46.49 -12.48
C LEU A 196 -5.44 -45.71 -13.51
N SER A 197 -5.37 -44.38 -13.50
CA SER A 197 -5.61 -43.50 -14.67
C SER A 197 -5.13 -42.09 -14.31
N ARG A 198 -4.01 -41.58 -14.84
CA ARG A 198 -3.71 -41.10 -16.20
C ARG A 198 -4.38 -39.74 -16.49
N ASP A 199 -3.52 -38.78 -16.82
CA ASP A 199 -3.81 -37.40 -17.22
C ASP A 199 -4.99 -37.26 -18.18
N SER A 200 -5.85 -36.28 -17.90
CA SER A 200 -6.49 -35.46 -18.91
C SER A 200 -7.07 -34.20 -18.28
N THR A 201 -6.61 -33.05 -18.78
CA THR A 201 -7.35 -31.80 -18.97
C THR A 201 -8.85 -32.03 -19.12
N HIS A 202 -9.64 -31.37 -18.29
CA HIS A 202 -10.91 -30.68 -18.59
C HIS A 202 -11.56 -30.33 -17.24
N SER A 203 -11.92 -29.07 -17.06
CA SER A 203 -12.71 -28.58 -15.93
C SER A 203 -14.00 -29.39 -15.76
N PRO A 204 -14.42 -29.64 -14.52
CA PRO A 204 -15.84 -29.73 -14.20
C PRO A 204 -16.22 -28.50 -13.37
N ASP A 205 -17.03 -27.62 -13.97
CA ASP A 205 -17.98 -26.84 -13.19
C ASP A 205 -18.93 -27.81 -12.50
N THR A 206 -18.95 -27.75 -11.17
CA THR A 206 -20.05 -28.00 -10.22
C THR A 206 -19.52 -28.68 -8.96
N SER A 207 -19.12 -27.86 -7.99
CA SER A 207 -19.37 -28.15 -6.59
C SER A 207 -19.78 -26.86 -5.92
N ASP A 208 -21.09 -26.74 -5.69
CA ASP A 208 -21.70 -25.84 -4.72
C ASP A 208 -21.19 -26.27 -3.33
N ALA A 209 -19.98 -25.83 -3.00
CA ALA A 209 -19.36 -25.99 -1.70
C ALA A 209 -19.54 -24.68 -0.94
N SER A 210 -20.70 -24.52 -0.31
CA SER A 210 -20.86 -23.52 0.74
C SER A 210 -19.96 -23.90 1.93
N GLY A 211 -18.86 -23.17 2.10
CA GLY A 211 -17.99 -23.28 3.27
C GLY A 211 -16.62 -22.61 3.07
N ASP A 212 -16.53 -21.31 3.36
CA ASP A 212 -15.30 -20.52 3.57
C ASP A 212 -14.23 -20.55 2.46
N GLU A 213 -14.56 -20.04 1.27
CA GLU A 213 -13.52 -19.62 0.32
C GLU A 213 -12.86 -18.31 0.80
N GLN A 214 -11.61 -18.42 1.24
CA GLN A 214 -10.78 -17.27 1.58
C GLN A 214 -10.53 -16.44 0.32
N ILE A 215 -10.80 -15.14 0.40
CA ILE A 215 -10.71 -14.24 -0.75
C ILE A 215 -9.62 -13.19 -0.57
N VAL A 216 -8.78 -13.00 -1.57
CA VAL A 216 -7.74 -11.98 -1.55
C VAL A 216 -8.21 -10.78 -2.38
N PRO A 217 -8.46 -9.59 -1.78
CA PRO A 217 -9.12 -8.49 -2.48
C PRO A 217 -8.37 -7.89 -3.67
N PHE A 218 -7.05 -8.08 -3.68
CA PHE A 218 -6.15 -7.53 -4.68
C PHE A 218 -5.23 -8.59 -5.25
N LYS A 219 -4.97 -8.50 -6.54
CA LYS A 219 -3.90 -9.20 -7.24
C LYS A 219 -2.75 -8.24 -7.51
N VAL A 220 -1.52 -8.72 -7.44
CA VAL A 220 -0.33 -7.93 -7.81
C VAL A 220 -0.04 -8.15 -9.29
N ARG A 221 0.30 -7.06 -10.00
CA ARG A 221 0.71 -7.13 -11.41
C ARG A 221 2.01 -7.94 -11.54
N GLY A 222 1.93 -9.10 -12.19
CA GLY A 222 3.05 -10.05 -12.29
C GLY A 222 4.12 -9.71 -13.33
N ALA A 223 3.81 -8.86 -14.31
CA ALA A 223 4.78 -8.45 -15.32
C ALA A 223 5.79 -7.43 -14.75
N PRO A 224 7.05 -7.41 -15.21
CA PRO A 224 7.97 -6.33 -14.88
C PRO A 224 7.39 -4.99 -15.35
N VAL A 225 7.32 -4.02 -14.44
CA VAL A 225 6.76 -2.68 -14.75
C VAL A 225 7.85 -1.64 -14.60
N LYS A 226 7.90 -0.67 -15.51
CA LYS A 226 8.78 0.50 -15.39
C LYS A 226 8.38 1.31 -14.15
N ARG A 227 9.32 1.54 -13.23
CA ARG A 227 9.13 2.34 -12.02
C ARG A 227 10.01 3.58 -12.06
N ALA A 228 9.42 4.73 -11.72
CA ALA A 228 10.16 5.97 -11.57
C ALA A 228 11.13 5.89 -10.36
N ALA A 229 12.10 6.79 -10.30
CA ALA A 229 12.93 6.98 -9.12
C ALA A 229 12.08 7.35 -7.89
N GLY A 230 12.50 6.89 -6.71
CA GLY A 230 11.80 7.02 -5.44
C GLY A 230 11.58 5.65 -4.79
N TYR A 231 10.51 5.52 -4.01
CA TYR A 231 10.13 4.26 -3.37
C TYR A 231 9.53 3.29 -4.39
N GLN A 232 10.21 2.17 -4.62
CA GLN A 232 9.81 1.12 -5.54
C GLN A 232 9.41 -0.13 -4.75
N PRO A 233 8.29 -0.80 -5.08
CA PRO A 233 7.83 -1.98 -4.36
C PRO A 233 8.75 -3.18 -4.65
N GLU A 234 9.18 -3.88 -3.60
CA GLU A 234 10.00 -5.10 -3.71
C GLU A 234 9.22 -6.36 -3.32
N LEU A 235 8.38 -6.25 -2.29
CA LEU A 235 7.59 -7.35 -1.76
C LEU A 235 6.17 -6.86 -1.47
N ALA A 236 5.17 -7.67 -1.84
CA ALA A 236 3.79 -7.48 -1.47
C ALA A 236 3.27 -8.73 -0.75
N CYS A 237 2.87 -8.56 0.51
CA CYS A 237 2.17 -9.58 1.28
C CYS A 237 0.67 -9.31 1.21
N LEU A 238 -0.11 -10.35 0.94
CA LEU A 238 -1.56 -10.27 0.82
C LEU A 238 -2.20 -11.11 1.92
N VAL A 239 -2.92 -10.44 2.83
CA VAL A 239 -3.73 -11.07 3.87
C VAL A 239 -5.13 -11.36 3.28
N PRO A 240 -5.56 -12.63 3.23
CA PRO A 240 -6.89 -12.99 2.76
C PRO A 240 -7.96 -12.49 3.72
N TRP A 241 -9.17 -12.36 3.20
CA TRP A 241 -10.38 -12.21 3.98
C TRP A 241 -11.02 -13.57 4.20
N PRO A 242 -11.67 -13.81 5.37
CA PRO A 242 -12.39 -15.05 5.64
C PRO A 242 -13.48 -15.35 4.61
N SER A 243 -14.18 -14.32 4.13
CA SER A 243 -15.21 -14.47 3.08
C SER A 243 -15.46 -13.13 2.36
N THR A 244 -16.27 -13.14 1.31
CA THR A 244 -16.75 -11.92 0.62
C THR A 244 -17.59 -11.02 1.54
N SER A 245 -18.22 -11.59 2.58
CA SER A 245 -19.06 -10.87 3.54
C SER A 245 -18.25 -10.22 4.67
N GLN A 246 -17.14 -10.84 5.07
CA GLN A 246 -16.32 -10.42 6.20
C GLN A 246 -14.94 -9.96 5.74
N ALA A 247 -14.67 -8.66 5.91
CA ALA A 247 -13.34 -8.11 5.65
C ALA A 247 -12.41 -8.32 6.86
N ASP A 248 -11.17 -8.67 6.58
CA ASP A 248 -10.09 -8.66 7.57
C ASP A 248 -9.12 -7.50 7.27
N SER A 249 -8.46 -7.00 8.31
CA SER A 249 -7.55 -5.87 8.20
C SER A 249 -6.35 -6.04 9.11
N VAL A 250 -5.18 -5.68 8.58
CA VAL A 250 -3.93 -5.61 9.35
C VAL A 250 -4.16 -4.77 10.61
N THR A 251 -3.73 -5.23 11.78
CA THR A 251 -3.92 -4.52 13.06
C THR A 251 -2.68 -3.80 13.54
N CYS A 252 -1.50 -4.27 13.14
CA CYS A 252 -0.21 -3.65 13.42
C CYS A 252 0.82 -4.08 12.36
N ILE A 253 1.89 -3.30 12.24
CA ILE A 253 3.09 -3.64 11.46
C ILE A 253 4.33 -3.30 12.29
N ALA A 254 5.43 -3.98 11.99
CA ALA A 254 6.76 -3.71 12.54
C ALA A 254 7.79 -3.95 11.42
N LEU A 255 8.80 -3.10 11.33
CA LEU A 255 9.88 -3.17 10.34
C LEU A 255 11.22 -3.25 11.06
N ASN A 256 11.90 -4.39 10.92
CA ASN A 256 13.29 -4.54 11.30
C ASN A 256 14.17 -4.53 10.04
N SER A 257 15.11 -3.59 9.99
CA SER A 257 16.02 -3.41 8.84
C SER A 257 17.48 -3.79 9.13
N ALA A 258 17.75 -4.34 10.32
CA ALA A 258 19.07 -4.76 10.77
C ALA A 258 19.66 -5.90 9.94
#